data_AF-A0A7C3KDC0-F1
#
_entry.id   AF-A0A7C3KDC0-F1
#
_cell.length_a   1.000
_cell.length_b   1.000
_cell.length_c   1.000
_cell.angle_alpha   90.00
_cell.angle_beta   90.00
_cell.angle_gamma   90.00
#
_symmetry.space_group_name_H-M   'P 1'
#
loop_
_entity.id
_entity.type
_entity.pdbx_description
1 polymer ?
#
loop_
_entity_poly.entity_id
_entity_poly.type
_entity_poly.pdbx_seq_one_letter_code
_entity_poly.pdbx_strand_id
1 'polypeptide(L)'
;MTLLHHLCLRRVSLYSWLAVVSCLLLTSCMPTSNPSTRLQLKLHQKWQLQPGDRVAGYAVLGGLGDITIGLNRAAVYAPFNGRTQKDSRNCIVFSSPDVPAYLFRLCGLEDPRVGTLNAGDRIGRATTLEFAALRKQPNGTWAIVEPSRQILERTLKQP
;
A
#
# COMPACT_ATOMS: atom_id res chain seq x y z
N MET A 1 -39.29 51.97 68.14
CA MET A 1 -39.12 50.62 68.73
C MET A 1 -38.60 49.70 67.65
N THR A 2 -37.35 49.31 67.83
CA THR A 2 -36.38 48.72 66.90
C THR A 2 -36.29 47.22 67.15
N LEU A 3 -36.80 46.36 66.25
CA LEU A 3 -36.53 44.91 66.32
C LEU A 3 -36.99 44.16 65.05
N LEU A 4 -36.51 44.55 63.86
CA LEU A 4 -36.80 43.79 62.64
C LEU A 4 -35.72 43.96 61.55
N HIS A 5 -34.43 43.84 61.90
CA HIS A 5 -33.32 43.98 60.93
C HIS A 5 -32.21 42.92 61.00
N HIS A 6 -32.26 41.95 61.91
CA HIS A 6 -31.12 41.04 62.13
C HIS A 6 -31.17 39.66 61.45
N LEU A 7 -32.18 39.34 60.63
CA LEU A 7 -32.32 37.98 60.07
C LEU A 7 -31.86 37.79 58.61
N CYS A 8 -31.53 38.85 57.88
CA CYS A 8 -31.24 38.72 56.43
C CYS A 8 -29.76 38.48 56.06
N LEU A 9 -28.81 38.73 56.97
CA LEU A 9 -27.37 38.77 56.62
C LEU A 9 -26.57 37.49 56.91
N ARG A 10 -27.17 36.43 57.47
CA ARG A 10 -26.42 35.21 57.85
C ARG A 10 -26.47 34.04 56.87
N ARG A 11 -27.26 34.13 55.78
CA ARG A 11 -27.41 33.01 54.82
C ARG A 11 -26.63 33.15 53.51
N VAL A 12 -26.08 34.33 53.20
CA VAL A 12 -25.40 34.57 51.91
C VAL A 12 -23.92 34.13 51.92
N SER A 13 -23.31 33.95 53.10
CA SER A 13 -21.88 33.64 53.19
C SER A 13 -21.50 32.17 52.90
N LEU A 14 -22.42 31.22 53.11
CA LEU A 14 -22.09 29.79 52.93
C LEU A 14 -22.21 29.30 51.48
N TYR A 15 -23.11 29.88 50.68
CA TYR A 15 -23.34 29.45 49.30
C TYR A 15 -22.30 30.00 48.32
N SER A 16 -21.61 31.09 48.67
CA SER A 16 -20.59 31.68 47.80
C SER A 16 -19.27 30.90 47.78
N TRP A 17 -18.96 30.12 48.83
CA TRP A 17 -17.75 29.28 48.87
C TRP A 17 -17.93 27.93 48.15
N LEU A 18 -19.15 27.36 48.17
CA LEU A 18 -19.46 26.10 47.47
C LEU A 18 -19.44 26.23 45.94
N ALA A 19 -19.82 27.39 45.40
CA ALA A 19 -19.81 27.64 43.96
C ALA A 19 -18.38 27.75 43.37
N VAL A 20 -17.42 28.29 44.13
CA VAL A 20 -16.03 28.43 43.67
C VAL A 20 -15.29 27.09 43.69
N VAL A 21 -15.56 26.23 44.67
CA VAL A 21 -14.95 24.88 44.75
C VAL A 21 -15.48 23.96 43.65
N SER A 22 -16.75 24.09 43.27
CA SER A 22 -17.34 23.28 42.18
C SER A 22 -16.81 23.64 40.79
N CYS A 23 -16.33 24.88 40.58
CA CYS A 23 -15.82 25.32 39.29
C CYS A 23 -14.36 24.88 39.04
N LEU A 24 -13.60 24.62 40.11
CA LEU A 24 -12.20 24.16 40.03
C LEU A 24 -12.05 22.66 39.73
N LEU A 25 -13.14 21.89 39.75
CA LEU A 25 -13.12 20.44 39.49
C LEU A 25 -13.43 20.05 38.03
N LEU A 26 -13.71 21.03 37.15
CA LEU A 26 -14.00 20.77 35.73
C LEU A 26 -12.79 20.96 34.81
N THR A 27 -11.60 21.28 35.33
CA THR A 27 -10.37 21.43 34.55
C THR A 27 -9.47 20.20 34.66
N SER A 28 -9.96 19.00 34.31
CA SER A 28 -9.05 17.85 34.15
C SER A 28 -9.65 16.78 33.25
N CYS A 29 -9.47 16.95 31.95
CA CYS A 29 -9.24 15.87 30.99
C CYS A 29 -8.82 16.51 29.67
N MET A 30 -7.60 17.08 29.64
CA MET A 30 -6.94 17.24 28.35
C MET A 30 -6.34 15.88 27.99
N PRO A 31 -6.86 15.16 26.97
CA PRO A 31 -6.25 13.93 26.53
C PRO A 31 -4.83 14.26 26.09
N THR A 32 -3.86 13.81 26.88
CA THR A 32 -2.46 13.84 26.50
C THR A 32 -2.32 12.89 25.33
N SER A 33 -2.39 13.42 24.11
CA SER A 33 -2.03 12.67 22.91
C SER A 33 -0.54 12.36 23.04
N ASN A 34 -0.23 11.17 23.54
CA ASN A 34 1.13 10.65 23.45
C ASN A 34 1.53 10.77 21.98
N PRO A 35 2.60 11.51 21.63
CA PRO A 35 3.02 11.61 20.26
C PRO A 35 3.34 10.19 19.80
N SER A 36 2.46 9.65 18.96
CA SER A 36 2.65 8.35 18.32
C SER A 36 4.05 8.38 17.75
N THR A 37 4.96 7.63 18.38
CA THR A 37 6.34 7.54 17.93
C THR A 37 6.28 6.93 16.54
N ARG A 38 6.37 7.78 15.51
CA ARG A 38 6.31 7.35 14.12
C ARG A 38 7.49 6.41 13.93
N LEU A 39 7.20 5.12 13.75
CA LEU A 39 8.21 4.11 13.48
C LEU A 39 8.99 4.54 12.23
N GLN A 40 10.23 4.97 12.41
CA GLN A 40 11.11 5.34 11.30
C GLN A 40 11.82 4.08 10.81
N LEU A 41 11.17 3.34 9.92
CA LEU A 41 11.79 2.23 9.20
C LEU A 41 12.71 2.80 8.10
N LYS A 42 14.02 2.60 8.25
CA LYS A 42 14.99 2.88 7.18
C LYS A 42 15.02 1.69 6.23
N LEU A 43 14.40 1.83 5.07
CA LEU A 43 14.51 0.88 3.98
C LEU A 43 15.78 1.17 3.16
N HIS A 44 16.66 0.19 3.04
CA HIS A 44 17.94 0.33 2.33
C HIS A 44 17.83 0.10 0.81
N GLN A 45 16.77 -0.57 0.35
CA GLN A 45 16.53 -0.81 -1.08
C GLN A 45 15.56 0.23 -1.61
N LYS A 46 16.06 1.14 -2.47
CA LYS A 46 15.22 2.12 -3.17
C LYS A 46 15.09 1.69 -4.63
N TRP A 47 13.95 1.10 -4.95
CA TRP A 47 13.54 0.90 -6.33
C TRP A 47 13.13 2.25 -6.93
N GLN A 48 13.31 2.44 -8.23
CA GLN A 48 12.80 3.59 -8.95
C GLN A 48 11.26 3.68 -8.88
N LEU A 49 10.56 2.55 -9.00
CA LEU A 49 9.11 2.47 -8.85
C LEU A 49 8.74 2.47 -7.37
N GLN A 50 7.93 3.46 -6.97
CA GLN A 50 7.50 3.66 -5.58
C GLN A 50 5.97 3.66 -5.46
N PRO A 51 5.41 3.33 -4.29
CA PRO A 51 3.98 3.50 -4.03
C PRO A 51 3.53 4.94 -4.34
N GLY A 52 2.43 5.06 -5.08
CA GLY A 52 1.91 6.34 -5.58
C GLY A 52 2.34 6.68 -7.02
N ASP A 53 3.38 6.03 -7.54
CA ASP A 53 3.73 6.14 -8.96
C ASP A 53 2.60 5.60 -9.85
N ARG A 54 2.63 6.02 -11.12
CA ARG A 54 1.75 5.47 -12.16
C ARG A 54 2.53 4.84 -13.30
N VAL A 55 2.03 3.70 -13.78
CA VAL A 55 2.55 2.97 -14.94
C VAL A 55 1.37 2.56 -15.82
N ALA A 56 1.40 2.93 -17.09
CA ALA A 56 0.28 2.73 -18.02
C ALA A 56 -1.08 3.23 -17.48
N GLY A 57 -1.06 4.27 -16.64
CA GLY A 57 -2.26 4.81 -16.00
C GLY A 57 -2.73 4.07 -14.74
N TYR A 58 -2.09 2.97 -14.32
CA TYR A 58 -2.41 2.24 -13.09
C TYR A 58 -1.50 2.68 -11.93
N ALA A 59 -2.02 2.63 -10.71
CA ALA A 59 -1.27 3.03 -9.52
C ALA A 59 -0.39 1.88 -9.01
N VAL A 60 0.86 2.19 -8.69
CA VAL A 60 1.75 1.33 -7.92
C VAL A 60 1.34 1.41 -6.45
N LEU A 61 1.02 0.26 -5.86
CA LEU A 61 0.59 0.10 -4.47
C LEU A 61 1.75 -0.32 -3.56
N GLY A 62 2.74 -1.02 -4.11
CA GLY A 62 3.88 -1.61 -3.38
C GLY A 62 5.10 -1.79 -4.29
N GLY A 63 6.30 -1.82 -3.71
CA GLY A 63 7.58 -1.88 -4.44
C GLY A 63 8.72 -2.53 -3.65
N LEU A 64 8.41 -3.53 -2.81
CA LEU A 64 9.38 -4.21 -1.95
C LEU A 64 9.61 -5.64 -2.42
N GLY A 65 10.43 -5.81 -3.46
CA GLY A 65 10.75 -7.11 -4.06
C GLY A 65 9.81 -7.51 -5.20
N ASP A 66 8.54 -7.14 -5.13
CA ASP A 66 7.63 -7.13 -6.27
C ASP A 66 7.02 -5.73 -6.43
N ILE A 67 6.56 -5.42 -7.64
CA ILE A 67 5.74 -4.23 -7.89
C ILE A 67 4.28 -4.67 -7.81
N THR A 68 3.58 -4.19 -6.78
CA THR A 68 2.14 -4.42 -6.63
C THR A 68 1.36 -3.31 -7.33
N ILE A 69 0.41 -3.65 -8.19
CA ILE A 69 -0.26 -2.70 -9.09
C ILE A 69 -1.77 -2.87 -8.98
N GLY A 70 -2.49 -1.78 -8.77
CA GLY A 70 -3.96 -1.76 -8.75
C GLY A 70 -4.52 -1.69 -10.17
N LEU A 71 -5.17 -2.76 -10.61
CA LEU A 71 -5.63 -2.94 -11.99
C LEU A 71 -7.15 -2.90 -12.15
N ASN A 72 -7.95 -3.00 -11.08
CA ASN A 72 -9.42 -2.94 -11.15
C ASN A 72 -10.01 -3.90 -12.20
N ARG A 73 -9.54 -5.15 -12.20
CA ARG A 73 -9.87 -6.20 -13.17
C ARG A 73 -9.41 -5.92 -14.60
N ALA A 74 -8.44 -5.04 -14.82
CA ALA A 74 -7.87 -4.82 -16.15
C ALA A 74 -7.14 -6.08 -16.68
N ALA A 75 -6.99 -6.12 -18.00
CA ALA A 75 -6.26 -7.18 -18.69
C ALA A 75 -4.75 -6.99 -18.56
N VAL A 76 -4.02 -8.11 -18.53
CA VAL A 76 -2.56 -8.18 -18.50
C VAL A 76 -2.10 -8.91 -19.76
N TYR A 77 -1.07 -8.39 -20.41
CA TYR A 77 -0.64 -8.79 -21.75
C TYR A 77 0.80 -9.30 -21.76
N ALA A 78 1.12 -10.14 -22.75
CA ALA A 78 2.48 -10.62 -23.00
C ALA A 78 3.33 -9.47 -23.57
N PRO A 79 4.42 -9.05 -22.91
CA PRO A 79 5.24 -7.93 -23.38
C PRO A 79 6.11 -8.27 -24.60
N PHE A 80 6.26 -9.56 -24.90
CA PHE A 80 7.09 -10.15 -25.96
C PHE A 80 6.44 -11.44 -26.46
N ASN A 81 7.01 -12.04 -27.53
CA ASN A 81 6.72 -13.42 -27.86
C ASN A 81 7.35 -14.31 -26.78
N GLY A 82 6.64 -15.33 -26.31
CA GLY A 82 7.15 -16.13 -25.21
C GLY A 82 6.24 -17.27 -24.77
N ARG A 83 6.51 -17.74 -23.55
CA ARG A 83 5.80 -18.85 -22.94
C ARG A 83 5.46 -18.54 -21.49
N THR A 84 4.25 -18.90 -21.09
CA THR A 84 3.79 -18.86 -19.70
C THR A 84 3.72 -20.27 -19.12
N GLN A 85 4.06 -20.39 -17.84
CA GLN A 85 3.92 -21.61 -17.04
C GLN A 85 3.56 -21.25 -15.60
N LYS A 86 2.94 -22.17 -14.87
CA LYS A 86 2.63 -21.96 -13.44
C LYS A 86 3.85 -22.32 -12.59
N ASP A 87 4.14 -21.51 -11.57
CA ASP A 87 5.06 -21.88 -10.50
C ASP A 87 4.35 -22.69 -9.40
N SER A 88 5.10 -23.10 -8.36
CA SER A 88 4.57 -23.87 -7.22
C SER A 88 3.55 -23.10 -6.36
N ARG A 89 3.41 -21.79 -6.56
CA ARG A 89 2.46 -20.91 -5.87
C ARG A 89 1.32 -20.47 -6.79
N ASN A 90 1.13 -21.15 -7.92
CA ASN A 90 0.12 -20.82 -8.94
C ASN A 90 0.27 -19.44 -9.61
N CYS A 91 1.43 -18.79 -9.49
CA CYS A 91 1.71 -17.59 -10.26
C CYS A 91 2.16 -17.95 -11.67
N ILE A 92 1.94 -17.05 -12.62
CA ILE A 92 2.43 -17.22 -13.98
C ILE A 92 3.87 -16.74 -14.06
N VAL A 93 4.75 -17.61 -14.53
CA VAL A 93 6.10 -17.27 -14.96
C VAL A 93 6.10 -17.15 -16.47
N PHE A 94 6.43 -15.97 -16.96
CA PHE A 94 6.63 -15.66 -18.35
C PHE A 94 8.12 -15.67 -18.68
N SER A 95 8.48 -16.37 -19.75
CA SER A 95 9.84 -16.41 -20.32
C SER A 95 9.79 -16.05 -21.80
N SER A 96 10.80 -15.35 -22.30
CA SER A 96 10.88 -14.97 -23.72
C SER A 96 12.31 -15.10 -24.26
N PRO A 97 12.48 -15.58 -25.51
CA PRO A 97 13.78 -15.56 -26.18
C PRO A 97 14.28 -14.13 -26.46
N ASP A 98 13.41 -13.12 -26.45
CA ASP A 98 13.77 -11.72 -26.69
C ASP A 98 14.53 -11.12 -25.50
N VAL A 99 14.32 -11.68 -24.29
CA VAL A 99 14.97 -11.28 -23.04
C VAL A 99 15.42 -12.51 -22.23
N PRO A 100 16.35 -13.32 -22.75
CA PRO A 100 16.62 -14.68 -22.26
C PRO A 100 17.25 -14.73 -20.85
N ALA A 101 17.79 -13.61 -20.38
CA ALA A 101 18.34 -13.48 -19.03
C ALA A 101 17.27 -13.14 -17.97
N TYR A 102 16.00 -13.01 -18.36
CA TYR A 102 14.91 -12.58 -17.49
C TYR A 102 13.74 -13.56 -17.47
N LEU A 103 13.08 -13.64 -16.31
CA LEU A 103 11.74 -14.17 -16.14
C LEU A 103 10.86 -13.07 -15.55
N PHE A 104 9.57 -13.09 -15.89
CA PHE A 104 8.57 -12.23 -15.25
C PHE A 104 7.57 -13.10 -14.51
N ARG A 105 7.42 -12.87 -13.21
CA ARG A 105 6.45 -13.58 -12.36
C ARG A 105 5.25 -12.66 -12.12
N LEU A 106 4.07 -13.17 -12.45
CA LEU A 106 2.78 -12.49 -12.39
C LEU A 106 1.85 -13.25 -11.43
N CYS A 107 1.58 -12.69 -10.26
CA CYS A 107 0.62 -13.24 -9.30
C CYS A 107 -0.66 -12.39 -9.23
N GLY A 108 -1.79 -13.01 -8.86
CA GLY A 108 -3.09 -12.34 -8.78
C GLY A 108 -3.89 -12.36 -10.09
N LEU A 109 -3.43 -13.12 -11.10
CA LEU A 109 -4.17 -13.30 -12.36
C LEU A 109 -5.38 -14.22 -12.18
N GLU A 110 -6.52 -13.75 -12.67
CA GLU A 110 -7.76 -14.47 -12.92
C GLU A 110 -7.70 -15.14 -14.30
N ASP A 111 -8.08 -16.43 -14.37
CA ASP A 111 -8.11 -17.26 -15.59
C ASP A 111 -6.85 -17.14 -16.48
N PRO A 112 -5.65 -17.37 -15.94
CA PRO A 112 -4.41 -17.15 -16.68
C PRO A 112 -4.22 -18.18 -17.81
N ARG A 113 -3.82 -17.67 -18.98
CA ARG A 113 -3.41 -18.49 -20.13
C ARG A 113 -2.00 -19.03 -19.92
N VAL A 114 -1.87 -20.35 -20.09
CA VAL A 114 -0.61 -21.10 -20.00
C VAL A 114 -0.23 -21.59 -21.40
N GLY A 115 1.06 -21.59 -21.72
CA GLY A 115 1.58 -22.05 -23.02
C GLY A 115 2.23 -20.91 -23.81
N THR A 116 2.34 -21.11 -25.12
CA THR A 116 2.96 -20.12 -26.02
C THR A 116 2.02 -18.94 -26.25
N LEU A 117 2.58 -17.73 -26.22
CA LEU A 117 1.87 -16.47 -26.46
C LEU A 117 2.68 -15.57 -27.40
N ASN A 118 1.97 -14.81 -28.24
CA ASN A 118 2.56 -13.72 -29.01
C ASN A 118 2.57 -12.43 -28.20
N ALA A 119 3.43 -11.48 -28.57
CA ALA A 119 3.41 -10.14 -28.00
C ALA A 119 2.01 -9.50 -28.14
N GLY A 120 1.52 -8.89 -27.07
CA GLY A 120 0.18 -8.31 -27.01
C GLY A 120 -0.95 -9.32 -26.73
N ASP A 121 -0.68 -10.63 -26.73
CA ASP A 121 -1.69 -11.61 -26.31
C ASP A 121 -2.04 -11.38 -24.83
N ARG A 122 -3.35 -11.42 -24.53
CA ARG A 122 -3.80 -11.38 -23.13
C ARG A 122 -3.31 -12.63 -22.39
N ILE A 123 -2.61 -12.43 -21.27
CA ILE A 123 -2.24 -13.47 -20.31
C ILE A 123 -3.42 -13.76 -19.38
N GLY A 124 -4.08 -12.72 -18.87
CA GLY A 124 -5.20 -12.87 -17.92
C GLY A 124 -5.81 -11.52 -17.56
N ARG A 125 -6.54 -11.47 -16.45
CA ARG A 125 -7.02 -10.24 -15.82
C ARG A 125 -6.62 -10.21 -14.35
N ALA A 126 -6.54 -9.05 -13.72
CA ALA A 126 -6.28 -9.00 -12.28
C ALA A 126 -6.92 -7.77 -11.64
N THR A 127 -7.36 -7.90 -10.39
CA THR A 127 -7.71 -6.74 -9.55
C THR A 127 -6.45 -6.07 -9.01
N THR A 128 -5.52 -6.90 -8.54
CA THR A 128 -4.18 -6.50 -8.10
C THR A 128 -3.18 -7.45 -8.75
N LEU A 129 -2.13 -6.91 -9.36
CA LEU A 129 -1.05 -7.69 -9.95
C LEU A 129 0.21 -7.50 -9.13
N GLU A 130 0.81 -8.60 -8.67
CA GLU A 130 2.18 -8.61 -8.17
C GLU A 130 3.10 -8.99 -9.32
N PHE A 131 3.96 -8.06 -9.73
CA PHE A 131 4.89 -8.22 -10.84
C PHE A 131 6.33 -8.23 -10.33
N ALA A 132 7.06 -9.33 -10.56
CA ALA A 132 8.48 -9.42 -10.26
C ALA A 132 9.29 -9.75 -11.52
N ALA A 133 10.38 -9.00 -11.74
CA ALA A 133 11.40 -9.39 -12.70
C ALA A 133 12.48 -10.21 -11.98
N LEU A 134 12.82 -11.36 -12.55
CA LEU A 134 13.92 -12.19 -12.06
C LEU A 134 15.03 -12.19 -13.10
N ARG A 135 16.25 -11.86 -12.67
CA ARG A 135 17.45 -11.92 -13.52
C ARG A 135 18.27 -13.16 -13.21
N LYS A 136 18.66 -13.88 -14.26
CA LYS A 136 19.55 -15.04 -14.17
C LYS A 136 20.93 -14.60 -13.67
N GLN A 137 21.43 -15.29 -12.66
CA GLN A 137 22.75 -15.09 -12.07
C GLN A 137 23.80 -15.99 -12.73
N PRO A 138 25.11 -15.67 -12.65
CA PRO A 138 26.16 -16.51 -13.22
C PRO A 138 26.19 -17.95 -12.68
N ASN A 139 25.75 -18.16 -11.43
CA ASN A 139 25.61 -19.48 -10.81
C ASN A 139 24.35 -20.25 -11.24
N GLY A 140 23.57 -19.72 -12.20
CA GLY A 140 22.34 -20.33 -12.71
C GLY A 140 21.09 -20.09 -11.87
N THR A 141 21.21 -19.44 -10.71
CA THR A 141 20.05 -19.06 -9.88
C THR A 141 19.35 -17.81 -10.39
N TRP A 142 18.18 -17.49 -9.85
CA TRP A 142 17.39 -16.32 -10.21
C TRP A 142 17.34 -15.35 -9.03
N ALA A 143 17.63 -14.07 -9.28
CA ALA A 143 17.50 -13.01 -8.29
C ALA A 143 16.41 -12.03 -8.70
N ILE A 144 15.61 -11.60 -7.74
CA ILE A 144 14.65 -10.52 -7.94
C ILE A 144 15.44 -9.23 -8.22
N VAL A 145 15.04 -8.54 -9.28
CA VAL A 145 15.53 -7.21 -9.64
C VAL A 145 14.34 -6.31 -9.89
N GLU A 146 14.57 -5.00 -9.79
CA GLU A 146 13.56 -4.04 -10.18
C GLU A 146 13.19 -4.22 -11.68
N PRO A 147 11.89 -4.34 -12.01
CA PRO A 147 11.46 -4.40 -13.40
C PRO A 147 11.57 -3.02 -14.07
N SER A 148 11.90 -3.01 -15.37
CA SER A 148 11.87 -1.74 -16.10
C SER A 148 10.44 -1.24 -16.27
N ARG A 149 10.25 0.08 -16.14
CA ARG A 149 8.96 0.75 -16.38
C ARG A 149 8.39 0.38 -17.75
N GLN A 150 9.22 0.35 -18.79
CA GLN A 150 8.79 0.06 -20.16
C GLN A 150 8.24 -1.37 -20.33
N ILE A 151 8.85 -2.38 -19.69
CA ILE A 151 8.33 -3.76 -19.72
C ILE A 151 6.98 -3.82 -19.03
N LEU A 152 6.86 -3.12 -17.90
CA LEU A 152 5.62 -3.07 -17.15
C LEU A 152 4.51 -2.37 -17.94
N GLU A 153 4.81 -1.27 -18.64
CA GLU A 153 3.86 -0.60 -19.53
C GLU A 153 3.32 -1.52 -20.63
N ARG A 154 4.19 -2.28 -21.30
CA ARG A 154 3.78 -3.28 -22.30
C ARG A 154 2.94 -4.41 -21.72
N THR A 155 3.16 -4.73 -20.44
CA THR A 155 2.41 -5.78 -19.73
C THR A 155 1.01 -5.29 -19.35
N LEU A 156 0.84 -3.99 -19.11
CA LEU A 156 -0.41 -3.40 -18.61
C LEU A 156 -1.28 -2.74 -19.69
N LYS A 157 -0.71 -2.47 -20.85
CA LYS A 157 -1.40 -1.85 -21.98
C LYS A 157 -1.11 -2.63 -23.25
N GLN A 158 -2.17 -2.95 -23.98
CA GLN A 158 -2.02 -3.54 -25.31
C GLN A 158 -1.22 -2.58 -26.21
N PRO A 159 -0.18 -3.06 -26.92
CA PRO A 159 0.56 -2.23 -27.86
C PRO A 159 -0.32 -1.64 -28.97
#